data_AF-A0A520A1Z1-F1
#
_entry.id   AF-A0A520A1Z1-F1
#
_cell.length_a   1.000
_cell.length_b   1.000
_cell.length_c   1.000
_cell.angle_alpha   90.00
_cell.angle_beta   90.00
_cell.angle_gamma   90.00
#
_symmetry.space_group_name_H-M   'P 1'
#
loop_
_entity.id
_entity.type
_entity.pdbx_description
1 polymer ?
#
loop_
_entity_poly.entity_id
_entity_poly.type
_entity_poly.pdbx_seq_one_letter_code
_entity_poly.pdbx_strand_id
1 'polypeptide(L)' 'QIIIMPGAGINPENIAQLRDLTGANEFHSTAKRTVESKMQHINRVASTGSMDDYTYNKTCSKIVSALVTALNLKKDQH' A
#
# COMPACT_ATOMS: atom_id res chain seq x y z
N GLN A 1 -19.82 17.94 -8.82
CA GLN A 1 -19.67 16.92 -7.76
C GLN A 1 -18.18 16.76 -7.53
N ILE A 2 -17.70 16.85 -6.29
CA ILE A 2 -16.27 16.72 -5.96
C ILE A 2 -16.08 15.34 -5.36
N ILE A 3 -15.15 14.57 -5.89
CA ILE A 3 -14.76 13.26 -5.35
C ILE A 3 -13.61 13.51 -4.38
N ILE A 4 -13.79 13.13 -3.11
CA ILE A 4 -12.73 13.16 -2.10
C ILE A 4 -12.11 11.76 -2.03
N MET A 5 -10.82 11.66 -2.36
CA MET A 5 -10.06 10.42 -2.30
C MET A 5 -9.00 10.48 -1.18
N PRO A 6 -9.18 9.77 -0.07
CA PRO A 6 -8.14 9.62 0.94
C PRO A 6 -6.98 8.79 0.37
N GLY A 7 -5.76 9.35 0.42
CA GLY A 7 -4.56 8.77 -0.22
C GLY A 7 -3.35 8.53 0.67
N ALA A 8 -3.41 8.91 1.95
CA ALA A 8 -2.25 8.88 2.84
C ALA A 8 -2.22 7.58 3.66
N GLY A 9 -1.51 6.55 3.16
CA GLY A 9 -1.23 5.34 3.96
C GLY A 9 -2.39 4.35 4.07
N ILE A 10 -3.28 4.32 3.07
CA ILE A 10 -4.34 3.31 2.98
C ILE A 10 -3.72 1.90 2.93
N ASN A 11 -4.08 1.06 3.90
CA ASN A 11 -3.66 -0.34 4.02
C ASN A 11 -4.91 -1.24 4.25
N PRO A 12 -4.78 -2.58 4.11
CA PRO A 12 -5.93 -3.49 4.29
C PRO A 12 -6.57 -3.43 5.68
N GLU A 13 -5.84 -2.96 6.69
CA GLU A 13 -6.31 -2.88 8.08
C GLU A 13 -7.17 -1.63 8.32
N ASN A 14 -6.88 -0.51 7.64
CA ASN A 14 -7.54 0.77 7.87
C ASN A 14 -8.59 1.15 6.80
N ILE A 15 -8.56 0.54 5.61
CA ILE A 15 -9.42 0.95 4.48
C ILE A 15 -10.92 0.82 4.80
N ALA A 16 -11.32 -0.23 5.54
CA ALA A 16 -12.72 -0.44 5.91
C ALA A 16 -13.21 0.61 6.93
N GLN A 17 -12.39 0.94 7.91
CA GLN A 17 -12.70 1.97 8.91
C GLN A 17 -12.76 3.37 8.27
N LEU A 18 -11.82 3.68 7.36
CA LEU A 18 -11.80 4.96 6.65
C LEU A 18 -13.02 5.12 5.77
N ARG A 19 -13.46 4.07 5.06
CA ARG A 19 -14.74 4.08 4.33
C ARG A 19 -15.90 4.41 5.26
N ASP A 20 -16.01 3.71 6.38
CA ASP A 20 -17.14 3.87 7.30
C ASP A 20 -17.17 5.26 7.96
N LEU A 21 -15.99 5.85 8.24
CA LEU A 21 -15.88 7.17 8.86
C LEU A 21 -16.04 8.33 7.87
N THR A 22 -15.59 8.17 6.62
CA THR A 22 -15.53 9.27 5.65
C THR A 22 -16.63 9.21 4.61
N GLY A 23 -17.29 8.07 4.43
CA GLY A 23 -18.23 7.84 3.34
C GLY A 23 -17.57 7.86 1.95
N ALA A 24 -16.23 7.82 1.87
CA ALA A 24 -15.51 7.83 0.62
C ALA A 24 -15.72 6.51 -0.14
N ASN A 25 -15.97 6.64 -1.45
CA ASN A 25 -16.16 5.49 -2.35
C ASN A 25 -14.89 5.16 -3.16
N GLU A 26 -13.91 6.07 -3.15
CA GLU A 26 -12.66 5.95 -3.90
C GLU A 26 -11.46 6.17 -2.99
N PHE A 27 -10.44 5.31 -3.10
CA PHE A 27 -9.26 5.33 -2.24
C PHE A 27 -7.99 5.23 -3.09
N HIS A 28 -6.96 5.97 -2.70
CA HIS A 28 -5.65 5.89 -3.32
C HIS A 28 -4.68 5.16 -2.38
N SER A 29 -4.15 4.02 -2.81
CA SER A 29 -3.08 3.32 -2.09
C SER A 29 -1.94 3.02 -3.05
N THR A 30 -0.71 3.16 -2.56
CA THR A 30 0.47 2.77 -3.34
C THR A 30 0.62 1.26 -3.41
N ALA A 31 0.01 0.49 -2.48
CA ALA A 31 0.11 -0.96 -2.37
C ALA A 31 1.54 -1.52 -2.56
N LYS A 32 2.54 -0.73 -2.14
CA LYS A 32 3.97 -1.01 -2.29
C LYS A 32 4.43 -1.93 -1.15
N ARG A 33 5.34 -2.84 -1.49
CA ARG A 33 6.13 -3.65 -0.56
C ARG A 33 7.60 -3.37 -0.84
N THR A 34 8.39 -3.19 0.21
CA THR A 34 9.86 -3.16 0.11
C THR A 34 10.37 -4.57 -0.22
N VAL A 35 11.09 -4.69 -1.33
CA VAL A 35 11.68 -5.95 -1.80
C VAL A 35 13.20 -5.79 -1.84
N GLU A 36 13.91 -6.80 -1.35
CA GLU A 36 15.37 -6.84 -1.44
C GLU A 36 15.85 -7.02 -2.89
N SER A 37 16.96 -6.37 -3.21
CA SER A 37 17.64 -6.49 -4.49
C SER A 37 18.15 -7.92 -4.69
N LYS A 38 18.12 -8.40 -5.94
CA LYS A 38 18.68 -9.71 -6.33
C LYS A 38 20.21 -9.66 -6.56
N MET A 39 20.86 -8.54 -6.26
CA MET A 39 22.31 -8.40 -6.42
C MET A 39 23.04 -9.38 -5.49
N GLN A 40 23.92 -10.21 -6.06
CA GLN A 40 24.68 -11.20 -5.29
C GLN A 40 25.97 -10.65 -4.70
N HIS A 41 26.43 -9.49 -5.19
CA HIS A 41 27.61 -8.80 -4.67
C HIS A 41 27.19 -7.42 -4.15
N ILE A 42 27.46 -7.17 -2.87
CA ILE A 42 27.06 -5.95 -2.15
C ILE A 42 28.35 -5.22 -1.76
N ASN A 43 28.53 -4.02 -2.28
CA ASN A 43 29.62 -3.14 -1.87
C ASN A 43 29.15 -2.30 -0.68
N ARG A 44 29.48 -2.73 0.55
CA ARG A 44 29.08 -2.03 1.78
C ARG A 44 29.80 -0.69 2.01
N VAL A 45 30.80 -0.36 1.20
CA VAL A 45 31.58 0.88 1.31
C VAL A 45 31.00 1.97 0.42
N ALA A 46 30.40 1.61 -0.71
CA ALA A 46 29.73 2.55 -1.59
C ALA A 46 28.27 2.71 -1.14
N SER A 47 27.95 3.89 -0.59
CA SER A 47 26.56 4.28 -0.33
C SER A 47 26.13 5.37 -1.30
N THR A 48 24.90 5.28 -1.81
CA THR A 48 24.32 6.33 -2.67
C THR A 48 23.69 7.48 -1.88
N GLY A 49 23.80 7.45 -0.55
CA GLY A 49 23.21 8.44 0.34
C GLY A 49 21.77 8.10 0.79
N SER A 50 21.26 6.93 0.41
CA SER A 50 20.03 6.35 0.97
C SER A 50 20.34 5.27 2.02
N MET A 51 19.50 5.16 3.06
CA MET A 51 19.68 4.13 4.10
C MET A 51 19.65 2.70 3.54
N ASP A 52 18.92 2.46 2.45
CA ASP A 52 18.63 1.13 1.93
C ASP A 52 18.94 0.98 0.42
N ASP A 53 20.21 1.16 0.04
CA ASP A 53 20.68 1.13 -1.36
C ASP A 53 20.36 -0.17 -2.14
N TYR A 54 20.02 -1.23 -1.41
CA TYR A 54 19.74 -2.55 -1.97
C TYR A 54 18.29 -3.00 -1.77
N THR A 55 17.36 -2.07 -1.51
CA THR A 55 15.93 -2.36 -1.49
C THR A 55 15.20 -1.53 -2.52
N TYR A 56 14.09 -2.04 -3.05
CA TYR A 56 13.24 -1.29 -3.96
C TYR A 56 11.76 -1.53 -3.66
N ASN A 57 10.95 -0.51 -3.90
CA ASN A 57 9.51 -0.59 -3.72
C ASN A 57 8.86 -1.26 -4.93
N LYS A 58 8.13 -2.36 -4.70
CA LYS A 58 7.36 -3.03 -5.73
C LYS A 58 5.88 -3.13 -5.34
N THR A 59 4.99 -2.79 -6.26
CA THR A 59 3.56 -3.02 -6.08
C THR A 59 3.29 -4.52 -5.94
N CYS A 60 2.59 -4.92 -4.89
CA CYS A 60 2.35 -6.33 -4.58
C CYS A 60 0.87 -6.68 -4.80
N SER A 61 0.60 -7.62 -5.71
CA SER A 61 -0.76 -8.10 -6.02
C SER A 61 -1.49 -8.63 -4.79
N LYS A 62 -0.77 -9.23 -3.82
CA LYS A 62 -1.35 -9.69 -2.55
C LYS A 62 -1.91 -8.54 -1.71
N ILE A 63 -1.21 -7.40 -1.68
CA ILE A 63 -1.66 -6.21 -0.94
C ILE A 63 -2.87 -5.59 -1.64
N VAL A 64 -2.84 -5.52 -2.97
CA VAL A 64 -3.99 -5.06 -3.77
C VAL A 64 -5.21 -5.96 -3.53
N SER A 65 -5.03 -7.28 -3.58
CA SER A 65 -6.11 -8.24 -3.28
C SER A 65 -6.65 -8.07 -1.87
N ALA A 66 -5.76 -7.93 -0.87
CA ALA A 66 -6.16 -7.71 0.52
C ALA A 66 -6.94 -6.39 0.71
N LEU A 67 -6.54 -5.31 0.03
CA LEU A 67 -7.27 -4.04 0.01
C LEU A 67 -8.68 -4.20 -0.57
N VAL A 68 -8.80 -4.88 -1.71
CA VAL A 68 -10.09 -5.12 -2.37
C VAL A 68 -10.99 -6.00 -1.51
N THR A 69 -10.45 -7.06 -0.91
CA THR A 69 -11.19 -7.93 0.01
C THR A 69 -11.67 -7.16 1.25
N ALA A 70 -10.78 -6.39 1.90
CA ALA A 70 -11.13 -5.57 3.06
C ALA A 70 -12.23 -4.54 2.75
N LEU A 71 -12.20 -3.96 1.54
CA LEU A 71 -13.23 -3.03 1.09
C LEU A 71 -14.57 -3.74 0.81
N ASN A 72 -14.56 -4.97 0.33
CA ASN A 72 -15.79 -5.70 -0.04
C ASN A 72 -16.43 -6.50 1.09
N LEU A 73 -15.72 -6.78 2.19
CA LEU A 73 -16.19 -7.62 3.31
C LEU A 73 -17.41 -7.09 4.10
N LYS A 74 -17.93 -5.88 3.80
CA LYS A 74 -19.10 -5.29 4.48
C LYS A 74 -20.38 -5.16 3.63
N LYS A 75 -20.48 -5.83 2.48
CA LYS A 75 -21.75 -5.84 1.74
C LYS A 75 -22.86 -6.74 2.34
N ASP A 76 -22.58 -7.51 3.39
CA ASP A 76 -23.50 -8.51 3.94
C ASP A 76 -24.02 -8.20 5.37
N GLN A 77 -24.18 -6.93 5.76
CA GLN A 77 -24.91 -6.58 6.99
C GLN A 77 -25.80 -5.34 6.82
N HIS A 78 -26.85 -5.47 6.01
CA HIS A 78 -28.27 -5.20 6.32
C HIS A 78 -29.10 -5.27 5.03
#